data_AF-A0A1Y2ESL9-F1
#
_entry.id   AF-A0A1Y2ESL9-F1
#
_cell.length_a   1.000
_cell.length_b   1.000
_cell.length_c   1.000
_cell.angle_alpha   90.00
_cell.angle_beta   90.00
_cell.angle_gamma   90.00
#
_symmetry.space_group_name_H-M   'P 1'
#
loop_
_entity.id
_entity.type
_entity.pdbx_description
1 polymer ?
#
loop_
_entity_poly.entity_id
_entity_poly.type
_entity_poly.pdbx_seq_one_letter_code
_entity_poly.pdbx_strand_id
1 'polypeptide(L)'
;MSNYKITTLPGKIEGVNGSVFGGFIIGINKNIKNKKKTAAFEVLKYFFSEQFQREVIVKHLHLITSLTKLYDDDEICSYINCEMMKEIQFYLRPSATMKNYESFSRRTIKYFYEYLNGEKTAEETLSNIYDITYIYYFSYHSTIGLIMFIYTISLLHIIIFTMSFLFIPKLKKYFSFLSLDLWIVYSLGSILMVLSCFLYFNGKTKKKCTYYYIMSELGNGLVYIPIIYKLLINFPKKNKYSELIKRKKYIFILFLLSIYFILFTTIILSDLIYVRQNIDINNKNYLSCSYNYNNKLGTIMIHIQYFFNISLYLTSYILLFLEWNISETFYDIRHFSFVMIMDGINQLIIIILYYVNLNNYILHGVVHISINSLFVIVNQIYVFIIRIIILSLTDTNEITEEEFISNLKRFNVSSTDNKYRKGISVQKSEPISDSSENSTSFSNRESENSGLYKSKFISYHFSTSHD
;
A
#
# COMPACT_ATOMS: atom_id res chain seq x y z
N MET A 1 57.21 -11.43 11.05
CA MET A 1 56.34 -12.63 11.15
C MET A 1 57.10 -13.87 11.64
N SER A 2 58.23 -13.72 12.34
CA SER A 2 59.18 -14.82 12.63
C SER A 2 58.69 -15.87 13.65
N ASN A 3 57.53 -15.69 14.30
CA ASN A 3 57.02 -16.60 15.33
C ASN A 3 55.67 -17.24 15.00
N TYR A 4 55.14 -17.08 13.79
CA TYR A 4 53.87 -17.71 13.39
C TYR A 4 54.15 -18.87 12.44
N LYS A 5 53.60 -20.06 12.75
CA LYS A 5 53.59 -21.20 11.82
C LYS A 5 52.34 -21.11 10.96
N ILE A 6 52.52 -21.31 9.66
CA ILE A 6 51.40 -21.53 8.74
C ILE A 6 50.75 -22.86 9.13
N THR A 7 49.43 -22.88 9.23
CA THR A 7 48.64 -24.07 9.54
C THR A 7 47.63 -24.31 8.43
N THR A 8 47.27 -25.58 8.23
CA THR A 8 46.26 -25.96 7.25
C THR A 8 44.87 -25.68 7.80
N LEU A 9 43.94 -25.27 6.92
CA LEU A 9 42.54 -25.19 7.26
C LEU A 9 41.85 -26.50 6.86
N PRO A 10 40.75 -26.89 7.52
CA PRO A 10 39.96 -28.03 7.06
C PRO A 10 39.41 -27.78 5.64
N GLY A 11 39.54 -28.79 4.77
CA GLY A 11 38.92 -28.82 3.45
C GLY A 11 37.53 -29.48 3.46
N LYS A 12 36.89 -29.55 2.29
CA LYS A 12 35.59 -30.23 2.12
C LYS A 12 35.74 -31.74 2.01
N ILE A 13 36.87 -32.19 1.46
CA ILE A 13 37.18 -33.60 1.32
C ILE A 13 37.98 -33.98 2.57
N GLU A 14 37.59 -35.08 3.21
CA GLU A 14 38.31 -35.62 4.36
C GLU A 14 39.78 -35.89 3.99
N GLY A 15 40.70 -35.48 4.86
CA GLY A 15 42.15 -35.60 4.60
C GLY A 15 42.72 -34.55 3.64
N VAL A 16 41.93 -33.62 3.11
CA VAL A 16 42.40 -32.55 2.21
C VAL A 16 42.33 -31.21 2.91
N ASN A 17 43.38 -30.41 2.75
CA ASN A 17 43.47 -29.08 3.34
C ASN A 17 42.67 -28.06 2.52
N GLY A 18 42.05 -27.09 3.17
CA GLY A 18 41.33 -25.99 2.55
C GLY A 18 42.16 -24.71 2.54
N SER A 19 41.92 -23.85 1.55
CA SER A 19 42.33 -22.45 1.62
C SER A 19 41.35 -21.59 0.83
N VAL A 20 41.21 -20.32 1.24
CA VAL A 20 40.39 -19.36 0.50
C VAL A 20 41.29 -18.62 -0.48
N PHE A 21 40.93 -18.69 -1.76
CA PHE A 21 41.56 -17.90 -2.79
C PHE A 21 41.10 -16.44 -2.67
N GLY A 22 42.04 -15.58 -2.26
CA GLY A 22 41.92 -14.13 -2.29
C GLY A 22 42.95 -13.56 -3.26
N GLY A 23 42.69 -12.37 -3.81
CA GLY A 23 43.64 -11.73 -4.72
C GLY A 23 43.17 -10.37 -5.21
N PHE A 24 44.06 -9.71 -5.95
CA PHE A 24 43.78 -8.48 -6.66
C PHE A 24 43.53 -8.77 -8.13
N ILE A 25 42.50 -8.15 -8.70
CA ILE A 25 42.26 -8.19 -10.14
C ILE A 25 43.10 -7.08 -10.77
N ILE A 26 44.10 -7.44 -11.56
CA ILE A 26 44.89 -6.49 -12.33
C ILE A 26 44.32 -6.43 -13.75
N GLY A 27 43.83 -5.25 -14.14
CA GLY A 27 43.19 -5.03 -15.44
C GLY A 27 43.85 -3.92 -16.25
N ILE A 28 43.94 -4.11 -17.56
CA ILE A 28 44.37 -3.06 -18.50
C ILE A 28 43.13 -2.29 -18.98
N ASN A 29 43.12 -0.97 -18.79
CA ASN A 29 42.00 -0.13 -19.21
C ASN A 29 41.80 -0.18 -20.73
N LYS A 30 40.59 -0.56 -21.18
CA LYS A 30 40.23 -0.66 -22.61
C LYS A 30 40.31 0.68 -23.35
N ASN A 31 40.25 1.82 -22.66
CA ASN A 31 40.14 3.15 -23.25
C ASN A 31 41.48 3.90 -23.41
N ILE A 32 42.62 3.26 -23.14
CA ILE A 32 43.94 3.89 -23.34
C ILE A 32 44.50 3.61 -24.74
N LYS A 33 45.47 4.43 -25.17
CA LYS A 33 46.17 4.26 -26.47
C LYS A 33 46.81 2.87 -26.58
N ASN A 34 46.78 2.25 -27.76
CA ASN A 34 47.32 0.90 -27.99
C ASN A 34 48.78 0.75 -27.52
N LYS A 35 49.64 1.73 -27.78
CA LYS A 35 51.03 1.72 -27.28
C LYS A 35 51.12 1.54 -25.76
N LYS A 36 50.20 2.16 -24.99
CA LYS A 36 50.14 2.00 -23.52
C LYS A 36 49.58 0.64 -23.12
N LYS A 37 48.62 0.09 -23.88
CA LYS A 37 48.12 -1.27 -23.65
C LYS A 37 49.23 -2.31 -23.84
N THR A 38 49.99 -2.21 -24.93
CA THR A 38 51.12 -3.11 -25.20
C THR A 38 52.18 -3.00 -24.12
N ALA A 39 52.56 -1.79 -23.72
CA ALA A 39 53.52 -1.60 -22.62
C ALA A 39 53.03 -2.21 -21.30
N ALA A 40 51.76 -1.98 -20.93
CA ALA A 40 51.16 -2.59 -19.74
C ALA A 40 51.13 -4.12 -19.83
N PHE A 41 50.81 -4.66 -21.00
CA PHE A 41 50.80 -6.11 -21.25
C PHE A 41 52.19 -6.73 -21.05
N GLU A 42 53.26 -6.10 -21.55
CA GLU A 42 54.62 -6.59 -21.34
C GLU A 42 55.03 -6.58 -19.86
N VAL A 43 54.62 -5.55 -19.10
CA VAL A 43 54.84 -5.53 -17.64
C VAL A 43 54.09 -6.67 -16.95
N LEU A 44 52.84 -6.92 -17.31
CA LEU A 44 52.09 -8.05 -16.76
C LEU A 44 52.72 -9.39 -17.14
N LYS A 45 53.17 -9.54 -18.39
CA LYS A 45 53.87 -10.74 -18.85
C LYS A 45 55.14 -11.00 -18.04
N TYR A 46 55.87 -9.94 -17.70
CA TYR A 46 57.02 -10.04 -16.80
C TYR A 46 56.60 -10.46 -15.38
N PHE A 47 55.58 -9.84 -14.78
CA PHE A 47 55.09 -10.22 -13.46
C PHE A 47 54.60 -11.67 -13.39
N PHE A 48 54.00 -12.18 -14.47
CA PHE A 48 53.54 -13.57 -14.56
C PHE A 48 54.63 -14.53 -15.06
N SER A 49 55.83 -14.04 -15.36
CA SER A 49 56.94 -14.90 -15.78
C SER A 49 57.41 -15.80 -14.63
N GLU A 50 57.88 -17.00 -14.99
CA GLU A 50 58.43 -17.93 -14.00
C GLU A 50 59.59 -17.30 -13.22
N GLN A 51 60.47 -16.57 -13.90
CA GLN A 51 61.61 -15.90 -13.28
C GLN A 51 61.17 -14.90 -12.20
N PHE A 52 60.18 -14.06 -12.49
CA PHE A 52 59.69 -13.08 -11.49
C PHE A 52 59.01 -13.78 -10.31
N GLN A 53 58.18 -14.79 -10.58
CA GLN A 53 57.52 -15.56 -9.53
C GLN A 53 58.53 -16.32 -8.64
N ARG A 54 59.57 -16.90 -9.25
CA ARG A 54 60.65 -17.62 -8.57
C ARG A 54 61.51 -16.67 -7.72
N GLU A 55 62.13 -15.69 -8.37
CA GLU A 55 63.16 -14.84 -7.75
C GLU A 55 62.58 -13.77 -6.84
N VAL A 56 61.49 -13.11 -7.26
CA VAL A 56 60.92 -11.99 -6.51
C VAL A 56 59.85 -12.47 -5.53
N ILE A 57 58.84 -13.21 -5.99
CA ILE A 57 57.71 -13.59 -5.12
C ILE A 57 58.13 -14.63 -4.08
N VAL A 58 58.80 -15.71 -4.50
CA VAL A 58 59.19 -16.77 -3.55
C VAL A 58 60.49 -16.44 -2.82
N LYS A 59 61.62 -16.29 -3.53
CA LYS A 59 62.94 -16.17 -2.87
C LYS A 59 63.09 -14.85 -2.08
N HIS A 60 62.72 -13.72 -2.68
CA HIS A 60 62.92 -12.43 -2.03
C HIS A 60 61.79 -12.09 -1.04
N LEU A 61 60.53 -12.23 -1.46
CA LEU A 61 59.38 -11.83 -0.63
C LEU A 61 58.85 -12.93 0.28
N HIS A 62 59.28 -14.18 0.11
CA HIS A 62 58.81 -15.34 0.88
C HIS A 62 57.27 -15.47 0.83
N LEU A 63 56.69 -15.18 -0.33
CA LEU A 63 55.25 -15.28 -0.58
C LEU A 63 54.92 -16.53 -1.39
N ILE A 64 53.66 -16.96 -1.26
CA ILE A 64 53.12 -18.08 -2.02
C ILE A 64 52.80 -17.59 -3.45
N THR A 65 53.45 -18.18 -4.45
CA THR A 65 53.15 -17.95 -5.88
C THR A 65 51.92 -18.75 -6.31
N SER A 66 51.15 -18.27 -7.29
CA SER A 66 50.07 -19.07 -7.91
C SER A 66 50.56 -20.00 -9.03
N LEU A 67 51.85 -19.98 -9.35
CA LEU A 67 52.43 -20.73 -10.46
C LEU A 67 52.79 -22.16 -10.00
N THR A 68 51.84 -23.08 -10.13
CA THR A 68 51.92 -24.44 -9.55
C THR A 68 53.16 -25.24 -9.95
N LYS A 69 53.68 -25.06 -11.18
CA LYS A 69 54.91 -25.73 -11.64
C LYS A 69 56.14 -25.42 -10.80
N LEU A 70 56.16 -24.31 -10.05
CA LEU A 70 57.28 -23.98 -9.16
C LEU A 70 57.30 -24.85 -7.91
N TYR A 71 56.21 -25.54 -7.59
CA TYR A 71 56.14 -26.40 -6.41
C TYR A 71 56.80 -27.77 -6.60
N ASP A 72 57.23 -28.09 -7.82
CA ASP A 72 58.01 -29.29 -8.13
C ASP A 72 59.53 -29.03 -8.05
N ASP A 73 59.95 -27.80 -7.73
CA ASP A 73 61.34 -27.39 -7.66
C ASP A 73 61.84 -27.38 -6.20
N ASP A 74 62.78 -28.29 -5.88
CA ASP A 74 63.32 -28.46 -4.53
C ASP A 74 63.96 -27.18 -3.97
N GLU A 75 64.56 -26.33 -4.83
CA GLU A 75 65.13 -25.06 -4.41
C GLU A 75 64.01 -24.15 -3.89
N ILE A 76 62.88 -24.08 -4.60
CA ILE A 76 61.71 -23.29 -4.19
C ILE A 76 61.10 -23.82 -2.91
N CYS A 77 61.04 -25.14 -2.77
CA CYS A 77 60.47 -25.79 -1.60
C CYS A 77 61.33 -25.63 -0.33
N SER A 78 62.58 -25.14 -0.45
CA SER A 78 63.37 -24.70 0.69
C SER A 78 62.88 -23.36 1.30
N TYR A 79 62.19 -22.53 0.51
CA TYR A 79 61.66 -21.22 0.95
C TYR A 79 60.19 -21.30 1.40
N ILE A 80 59.41 -22.23 0.85
CA ILE A 80 57.98 -22.38 1.12
C ILE A 80 57.58 -23.86 1.26
N ASN A 81 56.52 -24.15 2.01
CA ASN A 81 56.01 -25.52 2.15
C ASN A 81 55.22 -25.95 0.89
N CYS A 82 55.92 -26.47 -0.11
CA CYS A 82 55.32 -26.94 -1.36
C CYS A 82 54.34 -28.10 -1.20
N GLU A 83 54.61 -29.03 -0.28
CA GLU A 83 53.74 -30.18 -0.02
C GLU A 83 52.37 -29.71 0.44
N MET A 84 52.34 -28.80 1.42
CA MET A 84 51.12 -28.13 1.84
C MET A 84 50.41 -27.43 0.68
N MET A 85 51.15 -26.72 -0.19
CA MET A 85 50.53 -26.01 -1.33
C MET A 85 49.93 -26.95 -2.38
N LYS A 86 50.53 -28.12 -2.61
CA LYS A 86 50.04 -29.14 -3.53
C LYS A 86 48.75 -29.81 -3.03
N GLU A 87 48.57 -29.91 -1.72
CA GLU A 87 47.41 -30.53 -1.09
C GLU A 87 46.24 -29.58 -0.84
N ILE A 88 46.44 -28.26 -1.00
CA ILE A 88 45.40 -27.27 -0.72
C ILE A 88 44.30 -27.31 -1.79
N GLN A 89 43.07 -27.46 -1.33
CA GLN A 89 41.85 -27.19 -2.07
C GLN A 89 41.48 -25.71 -1.94
N PHE A 90 41.55 -24.99 -3.06
CA PHE A 90 41.17 -23.58 -3.11
C PHE A 90 39.65 -23.37 -3.22
N TYR A 91 39.14 -22.44 -2.40
CA TYR A 91 37.77 -21.95 -2.45
C TYR A 91 37.75 -20.50 -2.89
N LEU A 92 36.94 -20.20 -3.91
CA LEU A 92 36.68 -18.82 -4.28
C LEU A 92 35.87 -18.15 -3.18
N ARG A 93 36.34 -16.99 -2.72
CA ARG A 93 35.54 -16.13 -1.84
C ARG A 93 34.24 -15.77 -2.57
N PRO A 94 33.05 -15.99 -1.98
CA PRO A 94 31.77 -15.68 -2.62
C PRO A 94 31.47 -14.18 -2.68
N SER A 95 32.51 -13.32 -2.66
CA SER A 95 32.38 -11.88 -2.80
C SER A 95 31.83 -11.46 -4.17
N ALA A 96 31.94 -12.31 -5.19
CA ALA A 96 31.35 -12.06 -6.50
C ALA A 96 29.83 -12.33 -6.54
N THR A 97 29.33 -13.28 -5.76
CA THR A 97 27.92 -13.70 -5.78
C THR A 97 27.10 -13.07 -4.65
N MET A 98 27.75 -12.65 -3.56
CA MET A 98 27.10 -12.03 -2.41
C MET A 98 27.42 -10.53 -2.33
N LYS A 99 26.41 -9.69 -2.58
CA LYS A 99 26.55 -8.21 -2.60
C LYS A 99 27.20 -7.61 -1.34
N ASN A 100 26.97 -8.20 -0.17
CA ASN A 100 27.41 -7.65 1.12
C ASN A 100 28.33 -8.64 1.88
N TYR A 101 29.28 -9.26 1.17
CA TYR A 101 30.19 -10.25 1.78
C TYR A 101 30.93 -9.71 3.00
N GLU A 102 31.39 -8.46 2.99
CA GLU A 102 32.13 -7.88 4.10
C GLU A 102 31.28 -7.80 5.39
N SER A 103 30.03 -7.35 5.27
CA SER A 103 29.08 -7.32 6.38
C SER A 103 28.78 -8.71 6.92
N PHE A 104 28.56 -9.68 6.02
CA PHE A 104 28.40 -11.09 6.39
C PHE A 104 29.63 -11.60 7.14
N SER A 105 30.83 -11.46 6.56
CA SER A 105 32.08 -11.95 7.12
C SER A 105 32.33 -11.39 8.51
N ARG A 106 32.15 -10.07 8.70
CA ARG A 106 32.35 -9.42 9.99
C ARG A 106 31.39 -9.94 11.06
N ARG A 107 30.11 -10.13 10.71
CA ARG A 107 29.10 -10.67 11.64
C ARG A 107 29.34 -12.15 11.96
N THR A 108 29.67 -12.95 10.96
CA THR A 108 29.98 -14.37 11.12
C THR A 108 31.21 -14.56 12.02
N ILE A 109 32.30 -13.81 11.77
CA ILE A 109 33.50 -13.83 12.60
C ILE A 109 33.18 -13.45 14.05
N LYS A 110 32.35 -12.42 14.25
CA LYS A 110 31.90 -12.02 15.59
C LYS A 110 31.21 -13.19 16.31
N TYR A 111 30.24 -13.84 15.67
CA TYR A 111 29.53 -14.98 16.27
C TYR A 111 30.45 -16.17 16.53
N PHE A 112 31.42 -16.43 15.67
CA PHE A 112 32.45 -17.45 15.92
C PHE A 112 33.29 -17.13 17.16
N TYR A 113 33.71 -15.88 17.36
CA TYR A 113 34.44 -15.49 18.57
C TYR A 113 33.58 -15.58 19.83
N GLU A 114 32.31 -15.16 19.77
CA GLU A 114 31.36 -15.33 20.89
C GLU A 114 31.24 -16.82 21.29
N TYR A 115 31.22 -17.74 20.31
CA TYR A 115 31.28 -19.19 20.57
C TYR A 115 32.60 -19.65 21.20
N LEU A 116 33.74 -19.24 20.63
CA LEU A 116 35.06 -19.63 21.12
C LEU A 116 35.34 -19.10 22.53
N ASN A 117 34.75 -17.97 22.91
CA ASN A 117 34.82 -17.41 24.26
C ASN A 117 33.89 -18.11 25.26
N GLY A 118 33.00 -19.02 24.80
CA GLY A 118 32.00 -19.68 25.62
C GLY A 118 30.77 -18.80 25.94
N GLU A 119 30.58 -17.68 25.26
CA GLU A 119 29.43 -16.78 25.46
C GLU A 119 28.15 -17.34 24.84
N LYS A 120 28.28 -18.16 23.78
CA LYS A 120 27.17 -18.77 23.04
C LYS A 120 27.38 -20.26 22.81
N THR A 121 26.29 -20.99 22.68
CA THR A 121 26.33 -22.39 22.26
C THR A 121 26.60 -22.53 20.76
N ALA A 122 26.99 -23.73 20.32
CA ALA A 122 27.17 -24.02 18.90
C ALA A 122 25.85 -23.86 18.12
N GLU A 123 24.74 -24.31 18.69
CA GLU A 123 23.39 -24.19 18.12
C GLU A 123 22.99 -22.72 17.92
N GLU A 124 23.16 -21.89 18.96
CA GLU A 124 22.84 -20.46 18.88
C GLU A 124 23.73 -19.73 17.87
N THR A 125 25.01 -20.07 17.82
CA THR A 125 25.98 -19.49 16.89
C THR A 125 25.62 -19.84 15.44
N LEU A 126 25.30 -21.11 15.18
CA LEU A 126 24.86 -21.56 13.86
C LEU A 126 23.55 -20.90 13.43
N SER A 127 22.57 -20.78 14.35
CA SER A 127 21.31 -20.08 14.08
C SER A 127 21.55 -18.61 13.77
N ASN A 128 22.42 -17.94 14.51
CA ASN A 128 22.78 -16.55 14.27
C ASN A 128 23.47 -16.35 12.91
N ILE A 129 24.35 -17.26 12.49
CA ILE A 129 25.01 -17.24 11.17
C ILE A 129 23.98 -17.48 10.06
N TYR A 130 23.09 -18.46 10.25
CA TYR A 130 22.01 -18.77 9.32
C TYR A 130 21.12 -17.53 9.07
N ASP A 131 20.75 -16.82 10.14
CA ASP A 131 19.91 -15.62 10.10
C ASP A 131 20.52 -14.45 9.31
N ILE A 132 21.85 -14.38 9.17
CA ILE A 132 22.51 -13.37 8.31
C ILE A 132 22.20 -13.62 6.83
N THR A 133 22.00 -14.87 6.44
CA THR A 133 21.78 -15.26 5.04
C THR A 133 20.31 -15.51 4.73
N TYR A 134 19.55 -15.96 5.72
CA TYR A 134 18.16 -16.32 5.54
C TYR A 134 17.29 -15.07 5.38
N ILE A 135 16.43 -15.10 4.37
CA ILE A 135 15.47 -14.04 4.10
C ILE A 135 14.13 -14.46 4.69
N TYR A 136 13.79 -13.85 5.81
CA TYR A 136 12.51 -14.00 6.47
C TYR A 136 11.40 -13.29 5.68
N TYR A 137 10.21 -13.90 5.71
CA TYR A 137 9.02 -13.36 5.07
C TYR A 137 7.78 -13.72 5.89
N PHE A 138 6.69 -12.98 5.68
CA PHE A 138 5.43 -13.22 6.35
C PHE A 138 4.75 -14.46 5.76
N SER A 139 4.96 -15.61 6.39
CA SER A 139 4.47 -16.91 5.91
C SER A 139 3.10 -17.24 6.48
N TYR A 140 2.20 -17.77 5.66
CA TYR A 140 0.91 -18.29 6.10
C TYR A 140 1.03 -19.57 6.93
N HIS A 141 2.22 -20.20 6.98
CA HIS A 141 2.50 -21.33 7.86
C HIS A 141 2.78 -20.90 9.32
N SER A 142 3.07 -19.63 9.57
CA SER A 142 3.20 -19.11 10.93
C SER A 142 1.82 -18.99 11.59
N THR A 143 1.73 -19.08 12.91
CA THR A 143 0.45 -18.95 13.64
C THR A 143 -0.26 -17.63 13.32
N ILE A 144 0.46 -16.51 13.41
CA ILE A 144 -0.07 -15.18 13.10
C ILE A 144 -0.42 -15.06 11.61
N GLY A 145 0.44 -15.57 10.73
CA GLY A 145 0.18 -15.56 9.28
C GLY A 145 -1.04 -16.39 8.88
N LEU A 146 -1.24 -17.54 9.51
CA LEU A 146 -2.41 -18.40 9.30
C LEU A 146 -3.69 -17.70 9.73
N ILE A 147 -3.69 -17.04 10.90
CA ILE A 147 -4.82 -16.24 11.39
C ILE A 147 -5.16 -15.14 10.39
N MET A 148 -4.17 -14.37 9.94
CA MET A 148 -4.39 -13.30 8.95
C MET A 148 -4.86 -13.83 7.59
N PHE A 149 -4.40 -15.01 7.19
CA PHE A 149 -4.80 -15.66 5.94
C PHE A 149 -6.26 -16.12 6.00
N ILE A 150 -6.67 -16.83 7.06
CA ILE A 150 -8.07 -17.22 7.30
C ILE A 150 -8.96 -15.99 7.38
N TYR A 151 -8.53 -14.96 8.09
CA TYR A 151 -9.24 -13.68 8.18
C TYR A 151 -9.45 -13.06 6.79
N THR A 152 -8.41 -12.97 5.96
CA THR A 152 -8.51 -12.41 4.60
C THR A 152 -9.44 -13.23 3.71
N ILE A 153 -9.38 -14.56 3.80
CA ILE A 153 -10.32 -15.46 3.10
C ILE A 153 -11.75 -15.23 3.56
N SER A 154 -11.99 -15.14 4.86
CA SER A 154 -13.33 -14.90 5.41
C SER A 154 -13.91 -13.57 4.92
N LEU A 155 -13.08 -12.53 4.87
CA LEU A 155 -13.47 -11.21 4.37
C LEU A 155 -13.85 -11.27 2.88
N LEU A 156 -13.10 -12.01 2.06
CA LEU A 156 -13.44 -12.23 0.65
C LEU A 156 -14.81 -12.91 0.48
N HIS A 157 -15.09 -13.94 1.28
CA HIS A 157 -16.38 -14.64 1.25
C HIS A 157 -17.53 -13.71 1.70
N ILE A 158 -17.31 -12.87 2.71
CA ILE A 158 -18.28 -11.87 3.16
C ILE A 158 -18.60 -10.87 2.04
N ILE A 159 -17.60 -10.40 1.28
CA ILE A 159 -17.84 -9.49 0.13
C ILE A 159 -18.69 -10.19 -0.92
N ILE A 160 -18.33 -11.41 -1.33
CA ILE A 160 -19.08 -12.17 -2.35
C ILE A 160 -20.51 -12.43 -1.87
N PHE A 161 -20.69 -12.81 -0.60
CA PHE A 161 -21.99 -13.03 -0.01
C PHE A 161 -22.84 -11.75 0.02
N THR A 162 -22.28 -10.62 0.45
CA THR A 162 -23.00 -9.33 0.47
C THR A 162 -23.34 -8.83 -0.93
N MET A 163 -22.52 -9.11 -1.95
CA MET A 163 -22.87 -8.82 -3.35
C MET A 163 -24.13 -9.56 -3.82
N SER A 164 -24.41 -10.75 -3.28
CA SER A 164 -25.63 -11.50 -3.62
C SER A 164 -26.92 -10.74 -3.25
N PHE A 165 -26.85 -9.86 -2.23
CA PHE A 165 -28.00 -9.07 -1.77
C PHE A 165 -28.52 -8.10 -2.83
N LEU A 166 -27.68 -7.67 -3.77
CA LEU A 166 -28.07 -6.81 -4.89
C LEU A 166 -29.12 -7.47 -5.81
N PHE A 167 -29.17 -8.80 -5.82
CA PHE A 167 -30.05 -9.57 -6.69
C PHE A 167 -31.34 -10.02 -5.98
N ILE A 168 -31.46 -9.78 -4.66
CA ILE A 168 -32.66 -10.15 -3.89
C ILE A 168 -33.72 -9.06 -4.08
N PRO A 169 -34.89 -9.34 -4.69
CA PRO A 169 -35.89 -8.32 -5.01
C PRO A 169 -36.38 -7.53 -3.79
N LYS A 170 -36.51 -8.19 -2.63
CA LYS A 170 -36.93 -7.55 -1.37
C LYS A 170 -35.94 -6.50 -0.86
N LEU A 171 -34.64 -6.66 -1.15
CA LEU A 171 -33.59 -5.76 -0.71
C LEU A 171 -33.30 -4.64 -1.72
N LYS A 172 -33.79 -4.77 -2.96
CA LYS A 172 -33.54 -3.81 -4.06
C LYS A 172 -33.93 -2.37 -3.70
N LYS A 173 -34.96 -2.18 -2.86
CA LYS A 173 -35.38 -0.84 -2.40
C LYS A 173 -34.28 -0.09 -1.64
N TYR A 174 -33.44 -0.80 -0.89
CA TYR A 174 -32.33 -0.21 -0.12
C TYR A 174 -31.10 0.11 -0.98
N PHE A 175 -31.07 -0.38 -2.23
CA PHE A 175 -29.96 -0.17 -3.17
C PHE A 175 -30.32 0.82 -4.30
N SER A 176 -31.34 1.66 -4.11
CA SER A 176 -31.81 2.63 -5.11
C SER A 176 -30.80 3.75 -5.42
N PHE A 177 -29.86 4.03 -4.52
CA PHE A 177 -28.86 5.10 -4.70
C PHE A 177 -28.00 4.89 -5.95
N LEU A 178 -27.26 3.78 -6.05
CA LEU A 178 -26.50 3.42 -7.25
C LEU A 178 -27.29 2.43 -8.12
N SER A 179 -27.07 2.46 -9.42
CA SER A 179 -27.59 1.41 -10.31
C SER A 179 -26.82 0.09 -10.09
N LEU A 180 -27.44 -1.04 -10.45
CA LEU A 180 -26.89 -2.38 -10.21
C LEU A 180 -25.44 -2.55 -10.73
N ASP A 181 -25.16 -2.08 -11.94
CA ASP A 181 -23.83 -2.13 -12.55
C ASP A 181 -22.80 -1.29 -11.78
N LEU A 182 -23.21 -0.15 -11.20
CA LEU A 182 -22.34 0.69 -10.36
C LEU A 182 -22.05 0.04 -9.02
N TRP A 183 -23.02 -0.64 -8.41
CA TRP A 183 -22.80 -1.44 -7.21
C TRP A 183 -21.83 -2.60 -7.45
N ILE A 184 -21.87 -3.21 -8.64
CA ILE A 184 -20.91 -4.24 -9.05
C ILE A 184 -19.51 -3.65 -9.17
N VAL A 185 -19.35 -2.49 -9.82
CA VAL A 185 -18.06 -1.77 -9.92
C VAL A 185 -17.53 -1.41 -8.53
N TYR A 186 -18.38 -0.88 -7.66
CA TYR A 186 -18.04 -0.55 -6.28
C TYR A 186 -17.52 -1.77 -5.51
N SER A 187 -18.25 -2.89 -5.56
CA SER A 187 -17.87 -4.12 -4.84
C SER A 187 -16.63 -4.78 -5.43
N LEU A 188 -16.40 -4.66 -6.75
CA LEU A 188 -15.17 -5.12 -7.40
C LEU A 188 -13.95 -4.37 -6.84
N GLY A 189 -14.10 -3.10 -6.48
CA GLY A 189 -13.08 -2.33 -5.75
C GLY A 189 -12.67 -2.99 -4.44
N SER A 190 -13.66 -3.35 -3.61
CA SER A 190 -13.46 -4.09 -2.35
C SER A 190 -12.76 -5.44 -2.58
N ILE A 191 -13.16 -6.20 -3.62
CA ILE A 191 -12.53 -7.47 -3.98
C ILE A 191 -11.05 -7.26 -4.32
N LEU A 192 -10.71 -6.30 -5.19
CA LEU A 192 -9.31 -6.02 -5.55
C LEU A 192 -8.46 -5.63 -4.34
N MET A 193 -9.03 -4.85 -3.41
CA MET A 193 -8.34 -4.46 -2.18
C MET A 193 -8.04 -5.68 -1.29
N VAL A 194 -8.98 -6.60 -1.11
CA VAL A 194 -8.73 -7.86 -0.37
C VAL A 194 -7.75 -8.77 -1.11
N LEU A 195 -7.84 -8.85 -2.45
CA LEU A 195 -6.88 -9.60 -3.25
C LEU A 195 -5.44 -9.06 -3.11
N SER A 196 -5.29 -7.75 -2.96
CA SER A 196 -3.99 -7.14 -2.69
C SER A 196 -3.39 -7.63 -1.36
N CYS A 197 -4.21 -7.94 -0.35
CA CYS A 197 -3.74 -8.43 0.94
C CYS A 197 -3.07 -9.80 0.84
N PHE A 198 -3.50 -10.67 -0.08
CA PHE A 198 -2.84 -11.96 -0.31
C PHE A 198 -1.40 -11.84 -0.81
N LEU A 199 -1.04 -10.71 -1.42
CA LEU A 199 0.30 -10.47 -1.95
C LEU A 199 1.35 -10.17 -0.86
N TYR A 200 0.92 -9.97 0.39
CA TYR A 200 1.82 -9.88 1.55
C TYR A 200 2.39 -11.22 2.00
N PHE A 201 1.72 -12.33 1.67
CA PHE A 201 2.17 -13.65 2.10
C PHE A 201 3.31 -14.19 1.22
N ASN A 202 4.20 -14.95 1.87
CA ASN A 202 5.39 -15.56 1.29
C ASN A 202 6.45 -14.54 0.86
N GLY A 203 7.49 -15.00 0.16
CA GLY A 203 8.58 -14.13 -0.33
C GLY A 203 8.07 -12.99 -1.21
N LYS A 204 8.66 -11.80 -1.03
CA LYS A 204 8.38 -10.60 -1.83
C LYS A 204 9.21 -10.61 -3.10
N THR A 205 8.54 -10.49 -4.24
CA THR A 205 9.17 -10.30 -5.55
C THR A 205 8.78 -8.93 -6.10
N LYS A 206 9.56 -8.41 -7.04
CA LYS A 206 9.24 -7.14 -7.73
C LYS A 206 7.82 -7.15 -8.28
N LYS A 207 7.44 -8.24 -8.96
CA LYS A 207 6.09 -8.43 -9.53
C LYS A 207 4.99 -8.38 -8.48
N LYS A 208 5.16 -9.07 -7.34
CA LYS A 208 4.19 -9.04 -6.24
C LYS A 208 4.03 -7.63 -5.67
N CYS A 209 5.13 -6.90 -5.46
CA CYS A 209 5.07 -5.51 -4.98
C CYS A 209 4.34 -4.59 -5.95
N THR A 210 4.57 -4.75 -7.27
CA THR A 210 3.87 -3.98 -8.30
C THR A 210 2.39 -4.31 -8.35
N TYR A 211 2.01 -5.58 -8.33
CA TYR A 211 0.59 -5.97 -8.33
C TYR A 211 -0.13 -5.55 -7.05
N TYR A 212 0.54 -5.64 -5.90
CA TYR A 212 0.00 -5.16 -4.63
C TYR A 212 -0.41 -3.69 -4.74
N TYR A 213 0.53 -2.85 -5.18
CA TYR A 213 0.28 -1.43 -5.39
C TYR A 213 -0.88 -1.19 -6.37
N ILE A 214 -0.85 -1.81 -7.55
CA ILE A 214 -1.88 -1.61 -8.57
C ILE A 214 -3.27 -2.04 -8.06
N MET A 215 -3.39 -3.22 -7.45
CA MET A 215 -4.66 -3.75 -6.96
C MET A 215 -5.24 -2.90 -5.83
N SER A 216 -4.40 -2.46 -4.90
CA SER A 216 -4.81 -1.59 -3.78
C SER A 216 -5.32 -0.24 -4.32
N GLU A 217 -4.56 0.38 -5.22
CA GLU A 217 -4.86 1.71 -5.75
C GLU A 217 -6.08 1.71 -6.69
N LEU A 218 -6.16 0.74 -7.59
CA LEU A 218 -7.31 0.57 -8.46
C LEU A 218 -8.56 0.20 -7.65
N GLY A 219 -8.41 -0.62 -6.60
CA GLY A 219 -9.49 -0.97 -5.68
C GLY A 219 -10.12 0.26 -5.03
N ASN A 220 -9.28 1.17 -4.53
CA ASN A 220 -9.72 2.45 -3.96
C ASN A 220 -10.46 3.32 -5.00
N GLY A 221 -9.89 3.45 -6.20
CA GLY A 221 -10.52 4.20 -7.30
C GLY A 221 -11.90 3.67 -7.69
N LEU A 222 -12.06 2.34 -7.78
CA LEU A 222 -13.32 1.69 -8.15
C LEU A 222 -14.44 1.89 -7.10
N VAL A 223 -14.09 2.17 -5.84
CA VAL A 223 -15.06 2.52 -4.79
C VAL A 223 -15.55 3.97 -4.98
N TYR A 224 -14.65 4.92 -5.24
CA TYR A 224 -15.04 6.33 -5.38
C TYR A 224 -15.72 6.66 -6.71
N ILE A 225 -15.33 6.03 -7.82
CA ILE A 225 -15.87 6.35 -9.16
C ILE A 225 -17.42 6.27 -9.21
N PRO A 226 -18.06 5.18 -8.73
CA PRO A 226 -19.53 5.07 -8.67
C PRO A 226 -20.19 6.16 -7.82
N ILE A 227 -19.61 6.49 -6.66
CA ILE A 227 -20.10 7.53 -5.76
C ILE A 227 -20.05 8.89 -6.47
N ILE A 228 -18.89 9.27 -7.01
CA ILE A 228 -18.72 10.54 -7.74
C ILE A 228 -19.68 10.65 -8.90
N TYR A 229 -19.83 9.59 -9.70
CA TYR A 229 -20.78 9.57 -10.81
C TYR A 229 -22.19 9.89 -10.33
N LYS A 230 -22.65 9.23 -9.26
CA LYS A 230 -24.01 9.41 -8.73
C LYS A 230 -24.23 10.82 -8.18
N LEU A 231 -23.30 11.34 -7.40
CA LEU A 231 -23.40 12.69 -6.84
C LEU A 231 -23.34 13.77 -7.92
N LEU A 232 -22.56 13.55 -8.99
CA LEU A 232 -22.49 14.49 -10.12
C LEU A 232 -23.81 14.55 -10.89
N ILE A 233 -24.51 13.42 -11.09
CA ILE A 233 -25.81 13.44 -11.78
C ILE A 233 -26.93 14.00 -10.91
N ASN A 234 -26.80 13.88 -9.59
CA ASN A 234 -27.72 14.39 -8.57
C ASN A 234 -27.38 15.82 -8.12
N PHE A 235 -26.54 16.54 -8.86
CA PHE A 235 -26.18 17.90 -8.46
C PHE A 235 -27.45 18.76 -8.23
N PRO A 236 -27.56 19.53 -7.12
CA PRO A 236 -28.81 20.22 -6.72
C PRO A 236 -29.43 21.08 -7.83
N LYS A 237 -28.58 21.66 -8.68
CA LYS A 237 -28.96 22.49 -9.82
C LYS A 237 -28.71 21.77 -11.14
N LYS A 238 -29.75 21.72 -12.00
CA LYS A 238 -29.61 21.29 -13.39
C LYS A 238 -28.48 22.05 -14.08
N ASN A 239 -27.50 21.31 -14.57
CA ASN A 239 -26.39 21.85 -15.32
C ASN A 239 -26.06 20.94 -16.51
N LYS A 240 -25.55 21.54 -17.58
CA LYS A 240 -25.23 20.85 -18.83
C LYS A 240 -24.21 19.71 -18.65
N TYR A 241 -23.34 19.80 -17.64
CA TYR A 241 -22.32 18.78 -17.38
C TYR A 241 -22.92 17.52 -16.74
N SER A 242 -23.77 17.67 -15.72
CA SER A 242 -24.51 16.58 -15.09
C SER A 242 -25.40 15.86 -16.10
N GLU A 243 -26.08 16.59 -16.99
CA GLU A 243 -26.85 15.99 -18.09
C GLU A 243 -25.97 15.23 -19.09
N LEU A 244 -24.81 15.80 -19.44
CA LEU A 244 -23.84 15.14 -20.32
C LEU A 244 -23.32 13.83 -19.70
N ILE A 245 -22.96 13.84 -18.42
CA ILE A 245 -22.49 12.69 -17.66
C ILE A 245 -23.60 11.63 -17.54
N LYS A 246 -24.83 12.05 -17.23
CA LYS A 246 -26.01 11.17 -17.15
C LYS A 246 -26.23 10.44 -18.48
N ARG A 247 -26.18 11.16 -19.60
CA ARG A 247 -26.33 10.59 -20.95
C ARG A 247 -25.17 9.69 -21.35
N LYS A 248 -23.95 10.02 -20.93
CA LYS A 248 -22.70 9.33 -21.31
C LYS A 248 -22.06 8.57 -20.14
N LYS A 249 -22.88 7.87 -19.35
CA LYS A 249 -22.47 7.15 -18.13
C LYS A 249 -21.20 6.32 -18.28
N TYR A 250 -21.19 5.36 -19.22
CA TYR A 250 -20.05 4.45 -19.37
C TYR A 250 -18.80 5.14 -19.91
N ILE A 251 -18.96 6.20 -20.71
CA ILE A 251 -17.83 6.98 -21.21
C ILE A 251 -17.15 7.72 -20.06
N PHE A 252 -17.92 8.27 -19.10
CA PHE A 252 -17.36 8.91 -17.91
C PHE A 252 -16.56 7.91 -17.05
N ILE A 253 -17.13 6.73 -16.78
CA ILE A 253 -16.45 5.68 -16.00
C ILE A 253 -15.18 5.21 -16.72
N LEU A 254 -15.29 4.90 -18.02
CA LEU A 254 -14.16 4.45 -18.83
C LEU A 254 -13.04 5.50 -18.91
N PHE A 255 -13.40 6.80 -18.95
CA PHE A 255 -12.44 7.88 -18.91
C PHE A 255 -11.63 7.91 -17.61
N LEU A 256 -12.26 7.74 -16.44
CA LEU A 256 -11.53 7.68 -15.17
C LEU A 256 -10.66 6.41 -15.08
N LEU A 257 -11.16 5.28 -15.58
CA LEU A 257 -10.38 4.03 -15.62
C LEU A 257 -9.20 4.09 -16.60
N SER A 258 -9.32 4.81 -17.71
CA SER A 258 -8.22 4.98 -18.66
C SER A 258 -7.07 5.81 -18.07
N ILE A 259 -7.37 6.79 -17.22
CA ILE A 259 -6.36 7.53 -16.46
C ILE A 259 -5.58 6.57 -15.55
N TYR A 260 -6.27 5.72 -14.76
CA TYR A 260 -5.60 4.70 -13.95
C TYR A 260 -4.73 3.76 -14.78
N PHE A 261 -5.25 3.27 -15.90
CA PHE A 261 -4.51 2.38 -16.79
C PHE A 261 -3.22 3.01 -17.33
N ILE A 262 -3.27 4.28 -17.74
CA ILE A 262 -2.09 5.03 -18.19
C ILE A 262 -1.10 5.17 -17.04
N LEU A 263 -1.55 5.60 -15.86
CA LEU A 263 -0.68 5.76 -14.68
C LEU A 263 0.00 4.44 -14.31
N PHE A 264 -0.73 3.32 -14.24
CA PHE A 264 -0.13 2.03 -13.92
C PHE A 264 0.85 1.53 -14.98
N THR A 265 0.52 1.71 -16.27
CA THR A 265 1.42 1.34 -17.37
C THR A 265 2.73 2.13 -17.27
N THR A 266 2.67 3.43 -17.01
CA THR A 266 3.88 4.25 -16.83
C THR A 266 4.70 3.84 -15.60
N ILE A 267 4.07 3.46 -14.49
CA ILE A 267 4.77 2.97 -13.29
C ILE A 267 5.50 1.66 -13.58
N ILE A 268 4.84 0.72 -14.26
CA ILE A 268 5.46 -0.56 -14.67
C ILE A 268 6.68 -0.30 -15.55
N LEU A 269 6.55 0.56 -16.57
CA LEU A 269 7.64 0.88 -17.51
C LEU A 269 8.80 1.63 -16.83
N SER A 270 8.51 2.42 -15.80
CA SER A 270 9.53 3.19 -15.07
C SER A 270 10.35 2.36 -14.07
N ASP A 271 10.02 1.09 -13.84
CA ASP A 271 10.78 0.22 -12.93
C ASP A 271 10.94 0.79 -11.50
N LEU A 272 9.98 1.60 -11.09
CA LEU A 272 10.03 2.40 -9.87
C LEU A 272 9.93 1.59 -8.58
N ILE A 273 9.17 0.49 -8.61
CA ILE A 273 8.97 -0.38 -7.45
C ILE A 273 10.07 -1.44 -7.46
N TYR A 274 10.81 -1.52 -6.37
CA TYR A 274 11.84 -2.54 -6.15
C TYR A 274 11.69 -3.20 -4.79
N VAL A 275 12.42 -4.29 -4.60
CA VAL A 275 12.46 -5.02 -3.34
C VAL A 275 13.71 -4.60 -2.59
N ARG A 276 13.55 -4.05 -1.38
CA ARG A 276 14.63 -3.63 -0.49
C ARG A 276 14.82 -4.70 0.59
N GLN A 277 16.09 -5.05 0.86
CA GLN A 277 16.44 -5.87 2.01
C GLN A 277 16.59 -4.97 3.24
N ASN A 278 15.86 -5.29 4.30
CA ASN A 278 15.92 -4.64 5.59
C ASN A 278 16.41 -5.63 6.65
N ILE A 279 16.87 -5.10 7.78
CA ILE A 279 17.29 -5.87 8.94
C ILE A 279 16.30 -5.57 10.07
N ASP A 280 15.69 -6.61 10.60
CA ASP A 280 14.77 -6.57 11.74
C ASP A 280 15.53 -6.22 13.03
N ILE A 281 14.81 -5.79 14.06
CA ILE A 281 15.28 -5.63 15.46
C ILE A 281 16.02 -6.89 15.93
N ASN A 282 15.56 -8.07 15.51
CA ASN A 282 16.20 -9.35 15.84
C ASN A 282 17.38 -9.72 14.91
N ASN A 283 17.97 -8.76 14.19
CA ASN A 283 19.07 -8.98 13.25
C ASN A 283 18.76 -9.92 12.06
N LYS A 284 17.47 -10.18 11.83
CA LYS A 284 16.93 -11.03 10.77
C LYS A 284 16.73 -10.24 9.49
N ASN A 285 17.16 -10.79 8.36
CA ASN A 285 16.94 -10.12 7.08
C ASN A 285 15.53 -10.37 6.58
N TYR A 286 14.86 -9.36 6.05
CA TYR A 286 13.58 -9.51 5.37
C TYR A 286 13.48 -8.58 4.17
N LEU A 287 12.53 -8.86 3.28
CA LEU A 287 12.28 -8.06 2.09
C LEU A 287 11.05 -7.16 2.29
N SER A 288 11.19 -5.88 1.96
CA SER A 288 10.09 -4.92 1.87
C SER A 288 9.95 -4.38 0.45
N CYS A 289 8.73 -3.94 0.10
CA CYS A 289 8.53 -3.17 -1.12
C CYS A 289 9.01 -1.73 -0.86
N SER A 290 9.78 -1.15 -1.78
CA SER A 290 10.27 0.22 -1.64
C SER A 290 10.27 0.92 -3.00
N TYR A 291 10.25 2.25 -2.96
CA TYR A 291 10.21 3.10 -4.14
C TYR A 291 11.60 3.65 -4.47
N ASN A 292 11.98 3.57 -5.74
CA ASN A 292 13.26 4.05 -6.22
C ASN A 292 13.20 5.54 -6.55
N TYR A 293 13.38 6.38 -5.53
CA TYR A 293 13.35 7.85 -5.69
C TYR A 293 14.45 8.42 -6.60
N ASN A 294 15.47 7.63 -6.94
CA ASN A 294 16.48 8.04 -7.92
C ASN A 294 15.90 8.14 -9.34
N ASN A 295 14.82 7.40 -9.63
CA ASN A 295 14.08 7.57 -10.87
C ASN A 295 13.12 8.75 -10.74
N LYS A 296 13.55 9.93 -11.22
CA LYS A 296 12.75 11.16 -11.22
C LYS A 296 11.39 10.99 -11.91
N LEU A 297 11.35 10.30 -13.05
CA LEU A 297 10.11 10.10 -13.80
C LEU A 297 9.11 9.26 -13.01
N GLY A 298 9.55 8.12 -12.47
CA GLY A 298 8.68 7.29 -11.66
C GLY A 298 8.19 8.01 -10.39
N THR A 299 9.07 8.76 -9.73
CA THR A 299 8.71 9.57 -8.55
C THR A 299 7.62 10.59 -8.87
N ILE A 300 7.75 11.32 -9.98
CA ILE A 300 6.73 12.26 -10.45
C ILE A 300 5.40 11.54 -10.69
N MET A 301 5.43 10.36 -11.34
CA MET A 301 4.22 9.58 -11.62
C MET A 301 3.50 9.12 -10.35
N ILE A 302 4.24 8.69 -9.32
CA ILE A 302 3.65 8.37 -8.00
C ILE A 302 2.96 9.58 -7.40
N HIS A 303 3.60 10.76 -7.44
CA HIS A 303 2.97 11.98 -6.91
C HIS A 303 1.72 12.38 -7.67
N ILE A 304 1.73 12.24 -9.01
CA ILE A 304 0.53 12.48 -9.85
C ILE A 304 -0.58 11.50 -9.47
N GLN A 305 -0.27 10.22 -9.25
CA GLN A 305 -1.27 9.23 -8.87
C GLN A 305 -1.86 9.51 -7.48
N TYR A 306 -1.02 9.80 -6.48
CA TYR A 306 -1.50 10.19 -5.15
C TYR A 306 -2.38 11.44 -5.22
N PHE A 307 -1.94 12.47 -5.96
CA PHE A 307 -2.73 13.68 -6.18
C PHE A 307 -4.08 13.36 -6.84
N PHE A 308 -4.11 12.50 -7.85
CA PHE A 308 -5.34 12.07 -8.51
C PHE A 308 -6.30 11.38 -7.53
N ASN A 309 -5.84 10.42 -6.71
CA ASN A 309 -6.70 9.78 -5.71
C ASN A 309 -7.22 10.76 -4.66
N ILE A 310 -6.37 11.65 -4.15
CA ILE A 310 -6.78 12.70 -3.20
C ILE A 310 -7.82 13.62 -3.85
N SER A 311 -7.65 13.96 -5.13
CA SER A 311 -8.62 14.78 -5.87
C SER A 311 -9.97 14.09 -6.01
N LEU A 312 -10.00 12.78 -6.24
CA LEU A 312 -11.25 12.00 -6.28
C LEU A 312 -11.91 11.99 -4.89
N TYR A 313 -11.15 11.72 -3.83
CA TYR A 313 -11.65 11.75 -2.45
C TYR A 313 -12.26 13.11 -2.08
N LEU A 314 -11.52 14.21 -2.33
CA LEU A 314 -11.99 15.57 -2.04
C LEU A 314 -13.22 15.94 -2.87
N THR A 315 -13.27 15.53 -4.14
CA THR A 315 -14.43 15.76 -5.01
C THR A 315 -15.66 15.05 -4.47
N SER A 316 -15.54 13.76 -4.09
CA SER A 316 -16.62 13.02 -3.44
C SER A 316 -17.11 13.73 -2.19
N TYR A 317 -16.20 14.17 -1.32
CA TYR A 317 -16.54 14.83 -0.07
C TYR A 317 -17.27 16.17 -0.28
N ILE A 318 -16.80 17.00 -1.20
CA ILE A 318 -17.45 18.28 -1.55
C ILE A 318 -18.84 18.03 -2.11
N LEU A 319 -19.00 17.04 -2.99
CA LEU A 319 -20.30 16.71 -3.56
C LEU A 319 -21.29 16.15 -2.53
N LEU A 320 -20.83 15.30 -1.60
CA LEU A 320 -21.65 14.85 -0.46
C LEU A 320 -22.11 16.01 0.41
N PHE A 321 -21.21 16.97 0.69
CA PHE A 321 -21.57 18.17 1.44
C PHE A 321 -22.64 19.01 0.72
N LEU A 322 -22.54 19.12 -0.62
CA LEU A 322 -23.51 19.87 -1.42
C LEU A 322 -24.89 19.21 -1.47
N GLU A 323 -24.97 17.87 -1.42
CA GLU A 323 -26.22 17.10 -1.48
C GLU A 323 -26.84 16.84 -0.09
N TRP A 324 -26.24 17.38 0.98
CA TRP A 324 -26.53 17.00 2.37
C TRP A 324 -28.00 17.10 2.81
N ASN A 325 -28.76 18.08 2.31
CA ASN A 325 -30.14 18.33 2.73
C ASN A 325 -31.22 17.93 1.70
N ILE A 326 -30.85 17.25 0.61
CA ILE A 326 -31.84 16.81 -0.38
C ILE A 326 -32.64 15.64 0.16
N SER A 327 -33.96 15.78 0.21
CA SER A 327 -34.86 14.80 0.85
C SER A 327 -34.80 13.41 0.21
N GLU A 328 -34.65 13.34 -1.12
CA GLU A 328 -34.62 12.08 -1.88
C GLU A 328 -33.39 11.21 -1.56
N THR A 329 -32.25 11.81 -1.22
CA THR A 329 -30.97 11.10 -0.99
C THR A 329 -30.46 11.24 0.44
N PHE A 330 -31.21 11.91 1.31
CA PHE A 330 -30.81 12.30 2.66
C PHE A 330 -30.15 11.19 3.49
N TYR A 331 -30.79 10.02 3.58
CA TYR A 331 -30.26 8.89 4.35
C TYR A 331 -28.99 8.30 3.72
N ASP A 332 -28.94 8.23 2.39
CA ASP A 332 -27.80 7.69 1.66
C ASP A 332 -26.57 8.57 1.80
N ILE A 333 -26.74 9.88 1.65
CA ILE A 333 -25.66 10.87 1.80
C ILE A 333 -25.07 10.80 3.20
N ARG A 334 -25.87 10.60 4.26
CA ARG A 334 -25.37 10.44 5.63
C ARG A 334 -24.56 9.16 5.82
N HIS A 335 -25.03 8.03 5.29
CA HIS A 335 -24.28 6.77 5.36
C HIS A 335 -22.96 6.85 4.57
N PHE A 336 -22.98 7.40 3.36
CA PHE A 336 -21.75 7.59 2.58
C PHE A 336 -20.81 8.62 3.20
N SER A 337 -21.33 9.67 3.86
CA SER A 337 -20.49 10.61 4.59
C SER A 337 -19.74 9.95 5.74
N PHE A 338 -20.40 9.06 6.49
CA PHE A 338 -19.72 8.26 7.52
C PHE A 338 -18.60 7.39 6.92
N VAL A 339 -18.88 6.69 5.82
CA VAL A 339 -17.88 5.87 5.10
C VAL A 339 -16.69 6.71 4.65
N MET A 340 -16.95 7.87 4.03
CA MET A 340 -15.91 8.78 3.54
C MET A 340 -15.06 9.37 4.68
N ILE A 341 -15.63 9.61 5.86
CA ILE A 341 -14.87 10.05 7.03
C ILE A 341 -13.93 8.94 7.49
N MET A 342 -14.45 7.71 7.61
CA MET A 342 -13.66 6.55 8.01
C MET A 342 -12.55 6.22 6.99
N ASP A 343 -12.84 6.38 5.70
CA ASP A 343 -11.84 6.24 4.64
C ASP A 343 -10.78 7.32 4.71
N GLY A 344 -11.16 8.57 5.01
CA GLY A 344 -10.22 9.66 5.25
C GLY A 344 -9.27 9.36 6.41
N ILE A 345 -9.79 8.83 7.53
CA ILE A 345 -8.97 8.37 8.65
C ILE A 345 -8.04 7.25 8.22
N ASN A 346 -8.53 6.27 7.44
CA ASN A 346 -7.71 5.16 6.97
C ASN A 346 -6.56 5.64 6.05
N GLN A 347 -6.83 6.58 5.14
CA GLN A 347 -5.81 7.21 4.29
C GLN A 347 -4.77 7.97 5.12
N LEU A 348 -5.20 8.70 6.16
CA LEU A 348 -4.29 9.38 7.09
C LEU A 348 -3.35 8.38 7.78
N ILE A 349 -3.88 7.24 8.24
CA ILE A 349 -3.07 6.19 8.89
C ILE A 349 -2.04 5.61 7.91
N ILE A 350 -2.42 5.37 6.64
CA ILE A 350 -1.49 4.91 5.59
C ILE A 350 -0.35 5.91 5.40
N ILE A 351 -0.66 7.22 5.34
CA ILE A 351 0.34 8.29 5.22
C ILE A 351 1.27 8.29 6.43
N ILE A 352 0.74 8.18 7.65
CA ILE A 352 1.57 8.12 8.87
C ILE A 352 2.50 6.92 8.83
N LEU A 353 1.98 5.73 8.51
CA LEU A 353 2.79 4.51 8.46
C LEU A 353 3.86 4.51 7.39
N TYR A 354 3.65 5.25 6.30
CA TYR A 354 4.67 5.44 5.28
C TYR A 354 5.93 6.14 5.86
N TYR A 355 5.78 7.00 6.87
CA TYR A 355 6.90 7.64 7.57
C TYR A 355 7.44 6.85 8.77
N VAL A 356 6.69 5.87 9.28
CA VAL A 356 7.10 5.04 10.42
C VAL A 356 7.93 3.85 9.93
N ASN A 357 9.17 3.73 10.41
CA ASN A 357 10.03 2.60 10.04
C ASN A 357 9.67 1.35 10.84
N LEU A 358 8.84 0.48 10.27
CA LEU A 358 8.46 -0.81 10.86
C LEU A 358 9.58 -1.86 10.67
N ASN A 359 10.50 -1.90 11.63
CA ASN A 359 11.64 -2.84 11.66
C ASN A 359 11.26 -4.28 12.06
N ASN A 360 10.01 -4.72 11.87
CA ASN A 360 9.57 -6.08 12.15
C ASN A 360 8.70 -6.59 11.01
N TYR A 361 9.09 -7.71 10.39
CA TYR A 361 8.42 -8.18 9.18
C TYR A 361 7.00 -8.72 9.43
N ILE A 362 6.75 -9.27 10.63
CA ILE A 362 5.43 -9.76 11.04
C ILE A 362 4.51 -8.56 11.26
N LEU A 363 4.97 -7.59 12.06
CA LEU A 363 4.22 -6.37 12.35
C LEU A 363 3.91 -5.60 11.06
N HIS A 364 4.90 -5.47 10.17
CA HIS A 364 4.71 -4.87 8.86
C HIS A 364 3.64 -5.62 8.03
N GLY A 365 3.62 -6.96 8.04
CA GLY A 365 2.58 -7.73 7.34
C GLY A 365 1.19 -7.47 7.93
N VAL A 366 1.07 -7.61 9.24
CA VAL A 366 -0.20 -7.49 9.98
C VAL A 366 -0.81 -6.10 9.82
N VAL A 367 -0.04 -5.05 10.11
CA VAL A 367 -0.53 -3.65 10.08
C VAL A 367 -1.10 -3.28 8.71
N HIS A 368 -0.38 -3.62 7.63
CA HIS A 368 -0.84 -3.31 6.28
C HIS A 368 -2.10 -4.09 5.89
N ILE A 369 -2.19 -5.38 6.21
CA ILE A 369 -3.40 -6.17 5.94
C ILE A 369 -4.58 -5.63 6.75
N SER A 370 -4.37 -5.29 8.04
CA SER A 370 -5.42 -4.75 8.91
C SER A 370 -6.00 -3.43 8.39
N ILE A 371 -5.16 -2.53 7.89
CA ILE A 371 -5.58 -1.22 7.36
C ILE A 371 -6.36 -1.36 6.06
N ASN A 372 -5.88 -2.18 5.13
CA ASN A 372 -6.61 -2.44 3.89
C ASN A 372 -7.93 -3.17 4.17
N SER A 373 -7.95 -4.04 5.18
CA SER A 373 -9.16 -4.74 5.60
C SER A 373 -10.15 -3.79 6.30
N LEU A 374 -9.67 -2.81 7.07
CA LEU A 374 -10.53 -1.79 7.70
C LEU A 374 -11.28 -0.98 6.63
N PHE A 375 -10.58 -0.54 5.59
CA PHE A 375 -11.20 0.13 4.43
C PHE A 375 -12.31 -0.71 3.81
N VAL A 376 -12.04 -2.00 3.59
CA VAL A 376 -13.00 -2.94 3.00
C VAL A 376 -14.20 -3.18 3.92
N ILE A 377 -13.98 -3.36 5.21
CA ILE A 377 -15.06 -3.56 6.19
C ILE A 377 -15.98 -2.35 6.21
N VAL A 378 -15.41 -1.14 6.29
CA VAL A 378 -16.19 0.10 6.25
C VAL A 378 -16.93 0.22 4.93
N ASN A 379 -16.28 0.02 3.78
CA ASN A 379 -16.94 0.23 2.48
C ASN A 379 -17.97 -0.84 2.14
N GLN A 380 -17.73 -2.11 2.50
CA GLN A 380 -18.62 -3.21 2.13
C GLN A 380 -19.61 -3.53 3.23
N ILE A 381 -19.15 -3.85 4.45
CA ILE A 381 -20.02 -4.36 5.52
C ILE A 381 -20.96 -3.25 6.00
N TYR A 382 -20.46 -2.03 6.18
CA TYR A 382 -21.32 -0.92 6.62
C TYR A 382 -22.41 -0.60 5.58
N VAL A 383 -22.02 -0.47 4.31
CA VAL A 383 -22.94 -0.05 3.24
C VAL A 383 -23.94 -1.15 2.87
N PHE A 384 -23.56 -2.43 2.91
CA PHE A 384 -24.43 -3.54 2.50
C PHE A 384 -25.19 -4.20 3.66
N ILE A 385 -24.67 -4.20 4.88
CA ILE A 385 -25.30 -4.88 6.02
C ILE A 385 -25.89 -3.84 6.97
N ILE A 386 -25.05 -2.97 7.52
CA ILE A 386 -25.47 -2.04 8.60
C ILE A 386 -26.51 -1.05 8.08
N ARG A 387 -26.30 -0.44 6.90
CA ARG A 387 -27.27 0.46 6.26
C ARG A 387 -28.62 -0.22 6.02
N ILE A 388 -28.64 -1.48 5.56
CA ILE A 388 -29.91 -2.20 5.35
C ILE A 388 -30.63 -2.43 6.67
N ILE A 389 -29.92 -2.82 7.73
CA ILE A 389 -30.51 -3.04 9.05
C ILE A 389 -31.10 -1.74 9.58
N ILE A 390 -30.36 -0.63 9.51
CA ILE A 390 -30.81 0.68 9.98
C ILE A 390 -32.06 1.13 9.20
N LEU A 391 -32.02 1.11 7.87
CA LEU A 391 -33.17 1.50 7.04
C LEU A 391 -34.39 0.59 7.27
N SER A 392 -34.17 -0.71 7.44
CA SER A 392 -35.26 -1.65 7.71
C SER A 392 -35.93 -1.41 9.06
N LEU A 393 -35.20 -0.93 10.07
CA LEU A 393 -35.76 -0.58 11.38
C LEU A 393 -36.51 0.75 11.34
N THR A 394 -36.02 1.72 10.55
CA THR A 394 -36.71 3.00 10.36
C THR A 394 -38.03 2.82 9.60
N ASP A 395 -38.04 2.04 8.52
CA ASP A 395 -39.27 1.75 7.75
C ASP A 395 -40.36 1.12 8.62
N THR A 396 -39.99 0.21 9.55
CA THR A 396 -40.96 -0.40 10.45
C THR A 396 -41.53 0.62 11.45
N ASN A 397 -40.72 1.57 11.91
CA ASN A 397 -41.17 2.58 12.85
C ASN A 397 -42.11 3.59 12.19
N GLU A 398 -41.82 4.05 10.96
CA GLU A 398 -42.72 4.94 10.22
C GLU A 398 -44.08 4.29 9.98
N ILE A 399 -44.10 3.01 9.59
CA ILE A 399 -45.36 2.26 9.45
C ILE A 399 -46.11 2.18 10.78
N THR A 400 -45.42 1.92 11.89
CA THR A 400 -46.08 1.90 13.21
C THR A 400 -46.59 3.26 13.67
N GLU A 401 -45.89 4.35 13.35
CA GLU A 401 -46.32 5.71 13.68
C GLU A 401 -47.54 6.12 12.84
N GLU A 402 -47.53 5.85 11.53
CA GLU A 402 -48.69 6.09 10.66
C GLU A 402 -49.90 5.23 11.08
N GLU A 403 -49.68 3.96 11.40
CA GLU A 403 -50.72 3.06 11.89
C GLU A 403 -51.28 3.53 13.25
N PHE A 404 -50.41 3.97 14.16
CA PHE A 404 -50.81 4.55 15.45
C PHE A 404 -51.62 5.85 15.30
N ILE A 405 -51.18 6.77 14.43
CA ILE A 405 -51.91 8.01 14.11
C ILE A 405 -53.27 7.69 13.47
N SER A 406 -53.33 6.69 12.58
CA SER A 406 -54.58 6.26 11.95
C SER A 406 -55.56 5.66 12.96
N ASN A 407 -55.07 4.89 13.94
CA ASN A 407 -55.85 4.32 15.01
C ASN A 407 -56.39 5.40 15.95
N LEU A 408 -55.57 6.40 16.33
CA LEU A 408 -56.03 7.55 17.12
C LEU A 408 -57.13 8.35 16.41
N LYS A 409 -57.02 8.56 15.09
CA LYS A 409 -58.09 9.20 14.31
C LYS A 409 -59.39 8.39 14.33
N ARG A 410 -59.34 7.06 14.27
CA ARG A 410 -60.54 6.20 14.37
C ARG A 410 -61.20 6.28 15.75
N PHE A 411 -60.42 6.36 16.84
CA PHE A 411 -60.96 6.52 18.19
C PHE A 411 -61.63 7.88 18.43
N ASN A 412 -61.16 8.95 17.78
CA ASN A 412 -61.78 10.27 17.88
C ASN A 412 -63.04 10.43 17.02
N VAL A 413 -63.18 9.68 15.93
CA VAL A 413 -64.39 9.76 15.07
C VAL A 413 -65.55 8.94 15.64
N SER A 414 -65.29 7.87 16.39
CA SER A 414 -66.35 7.04 17.00
C SER A 414 -66.97 7.63 18.27
N SER A 415 -66.44 8.74 18.79
CA SER A 415 -66.91 9.38 20.03
C SER A 415 -67.81 10.63 19.81
N THR A 416 -68.11 11.00 18.55
CA THR A 416 -68.97 12.16 18.24
C THR A 416 -70.40 11.84 17.79
N ASP A 417 -70.81 10.58 17.76
CA ASP A 417 -72.24 10.23 17.63
C ASP A 417 -72.86 10.02 19.02
N ASN A 418 -72.98 11.12 19.77
CA ASN A 418 -74.14 11.35 20.61
C ASN A 418 -74.23 12.83 21.04
N LYS A 419 -75.02 13.57 20.26
CA LYS A 419 -76.22 14.22 20.80
C LYS A 419 -75.98 15.28 21.88
N TYR A 420 -75.49 16.46 21.54
CA TYR A 420 -75.91 17.68 22.23
C TYR A 420 -75.96 18.92 21.32
N ARG A 421 -77.21 19.32 21.03
CA ARG A 421 -77.65 20.69 20.77
C ARG A 421 -77.02 21.67 21.77
N LYS A 422 -76.50 22.80 21.30
CA LYS A 422 -77.12 24.13 21.47
C LYS A 422 -76.23 25.20 20.85
N GLY A 423 -76.86 26.05 20.04
CA GLY A 423 -76.19 27.14 19.36
C GLY A 423 -75.68 28.20 20.33
N ILE A 424 -74.52 28.77 19.97
CA ILE A 424 -74.07 30.07 20.42
C ILE A 424 -73.44 30.74 19.19
N SER A 425 -74.15 31.72 18.66
CA SER A 425 -73.65 32.71 17.71
C SER A 425 -72.74 33.68 18.46
N VAL A 426 -71.47 33.78 18.07
CA VAL A 426 -70.59 34.87 18.51
C VAL A 426 -70.11 35.66 17.30
N GLN A 427 -70.29 36.97 17.45
CA GLN A 427 -70.13 38.02 16.47
C GLN A 427 -68.70 38.21 15.97
N LYS A 428 -68.63 38.61 14.69
CA LYS A 428 -67.54 39.34 14.06
C LYS A 428 -67.19 40.61 14.83
N SER A 429 -65.89 40.85 15.01
CA SER A 429 -65.32 42.20 15.13
C SER A 429 -63.93 42.25 14.49
N GLU A 430 -63.86 42.96 13.37
CA GLU A 430 -62.69 43.66 12.80
C GLU A 430 -63.11 45.14 12.72
N PRO A 431 -62.23 46.13 12.45
CA PRO A 431 -60.77 46.18 12.62
C PRO A 431 -60.33 47.48 13.36
N ILE A 432 -59.08 47.59 13.79
CA ILE A 432 -58.47 48.89 14.13
C ILE A 432 -57.15 49.04 13.38
N SER A 433 -57.06 50.17 12.70
CA SER A 433 -56.05 50.63 11.77
C SER A 433 -54.92 51.42 12.45
N ASP A 434 -53.87 51.62 11.65
CA ASP A 434 -52.93 52.73 11.63
C ASP A 434 -51.85 52.85 12.73
N SER A 435 -50.62 52.53 12.31
CA SER A 435 -49.47 53.36 12.63
C SER A 435 -48.49 53.36 11.45
N SER A 436 -48.52 54.45 10.69
CA SER A 436 -47.55 54.82 9.67
C SER A 436 -46.26 55.33 10.32
N GLU A 437 -45.15 54.62 10.17
CA GLU A 437 -43.82 55.17 10.41
C GLU A 437 -42.81 54.77 9.33
N ASN A 438 -42.28 55.82 8.70
CA ASN A 438 -40.89 56.04 8.28
C ASN A 438 -40.26 55.17 7.19
N SER A 439 -40.10 55.77 6.01
CA SER A 439 -39.06 55.41 5.04
C SER A 439 -38.00 56.51 4.93
N THR A 440 -37.00 56.48 5.80
CA THR A 440 -35.72 57.17 5.58
C THR A 440 -34.80 56.26 4.78
N SER A 441 -34.55 56.62 3.52
CA SER A 441 -33.64 55.95 2.60
C SER A 441 -32.18 56.20 3.00
N PHE A 442 -31.57 55.25 3.72
CA PHE A 442 -30.12 55.19 3.91
C PHE A 442 -29.51 54.35 2.79
N SER A 443 -28.86 55.02 1.83
CA SER A 443 -28.13 54.38 0.74
C SER A 443 -26.78 53.85 1.24
N ASN A 444 -26.76 52.63 1.78
CA ASN A 444 -25.51 51.90 2.00
C ASN A 444 -25.08 51.26 0.67
N ARG A 445 -24.16 51.94 -0.03
CA ARG A 445 -23.29 51.32 -1.04
C ARG A 445 -22.26 50.47 -0.30
N GLU A 446 -22.65 49.28 0.14
CA GLU A 446 -21.70 48.25 0.55
C GLU A 446 -21.25 47.44 -0.66
N SER A 447 -19.97 47.13 -0.67
CA SER A 447 -19.26 46.43 -1.74
C SER A 447 -19.83 45.03 -2.00
N GLU A 448 -20.64 44.90 -3.05
CA GLU A 448 -21.43 43.69 -3.38
C GLU A 448 -20.65 42.48 -3.95
N ASN A 449 -19.37 42.60 -4.27
CA ASN A 449 -18.75 41.58 -5.13
C ASN A 449 -18.07 40.39 -4.43
N SER A 450 -17.92 40.37 -3.11
CA SER A 450 -17.29 39.22 -2.40
C SER A 450 -18.30 38.29 -1.68
N GLY A 451 -19.56 38.69 -1.51
CA GLY A 451 -20.60 37.88 -0.85
C GLY A 451 -21.36 36.91 -1.77
N LEU A 452 -21.32 37.12 -3.08
CA LEU A 452 -22.22 36.47 -4.04
C LEU A 452 -21.87 35.01 -4.36
N TYR A 453 -20.61 34.60 -4.16
CA TYR A 453 -20.17 33.22 -4.36
C TYR A 453 -20.33 32.38 -3.09
N LYS A 454 -20.11 32.97 -1.90
CA LYS A 454 -20.32 32.30 -0.62
C LYS A 454 -21.80 31.98 -0.40
N SER A 455 -22.71 32.82 -0.91
CA SER A 455 -24.15 32.56 -0.86
C SER A 455 -24.59 31.36 -1.71
N LYS A 456 -24.01 31.15 -2.90
CA LYS A 456 -24.42 30.05 -3.80
C LYS A 456 -24.03 28.65 -3.32
N PHE A 457 -22.83 28.50 -2.77
CA PHE A 457 -22.40 27.19 -2.24
C PHE A 457 -23.25 26.79 -1.03
N ILE A 458 -23.50 27.76 -0.14
CA ILE A 458 -24.36 27.58 1.03
C ILE A 458 -25.82 27.33 0.60
N SER A 459 -26.32 28.02 -0.42
CA SER A 459 -27.68 27.79 -0.92
C SER A 459 -27.88 26.39 -1.46
N TYR A 460 -26.87 25.81 -2.13
CA TYR A 460 -26.94 24.42 -2.57
C TYR A 460 -26.98 23.45 -1.40
N HIS A 461 -26.14 23.65 -0.38
CA HIS A 461 -26.14 22.83 0.82
C HIS A 461 -27.49 22.82 1.54
N PHE A 462 -28.22 23.94 1.55
CA PHE A 462 -29.55 24.04 2.16
C PHE A 462 -30.72 23.74 1.21
N SER A 463 -30.46 23.32 -0.04
CA SER A 463 -31.53 22.93 -0.95
C SER A 463 -32.20 21.63 -0.49
N THR A 464 -33.52 21.62 -0.42
CA THR A 464 -34.30 20.45 0.00
C THR A 464 -34.75 19.57 -1.18
N SER A 465 -34.66 20.09 -2.40
CA SER A 465 -35.09 19.43 -3.64
C SER A 465 -34.15 19.75 -4.80
N HIS A 466 -34.22 18.95 -5.86
CA HIS A 466 -33.55 19.24 -7.13
C HIS A 466 -34.38 20.26 -7.93
N ASP A 467 -33.74 21.34 -8.38
CA ASP A 467 -34.35 22.36 -9.25
C ASP A 467 -34.55 21.87 -10.70
#